data_AF-A0A099PBZ5-F1
#
_entry.id   AF-A0A099PBZ5-F1
#
_cell.length_a   1.000
_cell.length_b   1.000
_cell.length_c   1.000
_cell.angle_alpha   90.00
_cell.angle_beta   90.00
_cell.angle_gamma   90.00
#
_symmetry.space_group_name_H-M   'P 1'
#
loop_
_entity.id
_entity.type
_entity.pdbx_description
1 polymer ?
#
loop_
_entity_poly.entity_id
_entity_poly.type
_entity_poly.pdbx_seq_one_letter_code
_entity_poly.pdbx_strand_id
1 'polypeptide(L)'
;SLRIDQYGWSLSRYWAFLIWFLLALFPLGYWWGIAKYRDRWTLQLGRTNLAIGLVVLVAMLLVNSPLLDFRKMVVADQLQRLADNKVQVDDFDLNYFRRHLARPGYEGLQTLKAQYGEAHPGLVVRINALYSDRSQEQASSTQDEFVAAITLLSDNPPEALLTAIYNQEISQFWSLQQNRQYFLRALDLDRDGDQEYVWIKKQPGYIEMQLFYQQEERWKSLYIGSSREEKDAFEQALIAGEIEVAPSRWNDLVIGDQRFRVGLED
;
A
#
# COMPACT_ATOMS: atom_id res chain seq x y z
N SER A 1 -19.66 13.27 -10.15
CA SER A 1 -19.07 11.94 -9.94
C SER A 1 -17.54 11.91 -10.08
N LEU A 2 -16.84 13.05 -10.16
CA LEU A 2 -15.38 13.13 -10.43
C LEU A 2 -14.49 12.23 -9.53
N ARG A 3 -14.91 11.95 -8.28
CA ARG A 3 -14.16 11.11 -7.33
C ARG A 3 -14.31 9.61 -7.54
N ILE A 4 -15.39 9.13 -8.16
CA ILE A 4 -15.58 7.70 -8.43
C ILE A 4 -14.74 7.30 -9.65
N ASP A 5 -14.68 8.15 -10.67
CA ASP A 5 -13.82 7.91 -11.84
C ASP A 5 -12.34 7.95 -11.46
N GLN A 6 -11.95 8.83 -10.51
CA GLN A 6 -10.57 8.96 -10.05
C GLN A 6 -10.14 7.85 -9.06
N TYR A 7 -10.99 7.45 -8.12
CA TYR A 7 -10.60 6.52 -7.04
C TYR A 7 -11.34 5.17 -7.05
N GLY A 8 -12.21 4.94 -8.04
CA GLY A 8 -12.97 3.69 -8.20
C GLY A 8 -14.07 3.52 -7.16
N TRP A 9 -14.71 2.36 -7.16
CA TRP A 9 -15.69 2.04 -6.13
C TRP A 9 -15.02 1.58 -4.84
N SER A 10 -15.52 2.10 -3.71
CA SER A 10 -15.20 1.63 -2.36
C SER A 10 -16.45 1.05 -1.72
N LEU A 11 -16.28 0.28 -0.64
CA LEU A 11 -17.37 -0.34 0.10
C LEU A 11 -18.29 0.73 0.68
N SER A 12 -17.72 1.82 1.21
CA SER A 12 -18.47 2.97 1.71
C SER A 12 -19.29 3.67 0.62
N ARG A 13 -18.79 3.73 -0.63
CA ARG A 13 -19.52 4.33 -1.76
C ARG A 13 -20.71 3.47 -2.19
N TYR A 14 -20.58 2.14 -2.21
CA TYR A 14 -21.71 1.25 -2.47
C TYR A 14 -22.81 1.39 -1.40
N TRP A 15 -22.42 1.41 -0.12
CA TRP A 15 -23.37 1.65 0.97
C TRP A 15 -24.03 3.02 0.90
N ALA A 16 -23.25 4.08 0.65
CA ALA A 16 -23.77 5.43 0.50
C ALA A 16 -24.76 5.52 -0.66
N PHE A 17 -24.46 4.88 -1.79
CA PHE A 17 -25.36 4.82 -2.95
C PHE A 17 -26.65 4.07 -2.62
N LEU A 18 -26.57 2.93 -1.93
CA LEU A 18 -27.76 2.18 -1.51
C LEU A 18 -28.64 3.03 -0.58
N ILE A 19 -28.04 3.65 0.45
CA ILE A 19 -28.77 4.50 1.40
C ILE A 19 -29.42 5.68 0.66
N TRP A 20 -28.65 6.35 -0.19
CA TRP A 20 -29.16 7.46 -1.00
C TRP A 20 -30.32 7.02 -1.89
N PHE A 21 -30.18 5.89 -2.59
CA PHE A 21 -31.22 5.33 -3.45
C PHE A 21 -32.49 5.03 -2.66
N LEU A 22 -32.38 4.35 -1.51
CA LEU A 22 -33.52 4.03 -0.65
C LEU A 22 -34.21 5.29 -0.11
N LEU A 23 -33.43 6.30 0.30
CA LEU A 23 -33.97 7.58 0.76
C LEU A 23 -34.65 8.36 -0.36
N ALA A 24 -34.12 8.30 -1.59
CA ALA A 24 -34.70 8.97 -2.76
C ALA A 24 -36.07 8.40 -3.17
N LEU A 25 -36.35 7.13 -2.84
CA LEU A 25 -37.66 6.53 -3.10
C LEU A 25 -38.81 7.23 -2.36
N PHE A 26 -38.56 7.78 -1.17
CA PHE A 26 -39.58 8.50 -0.39
C PHE A 26 -40.10 9.77 -1.09
N PRO A 27 -39.25 10.78 -1.40
CA PRO A 27 -39.71 11.99 -2.08
C PRO A 27 -40.27 11.68 -3.48
N LEU A 28 -39.70 10.71 -4.21
CA LEU A 28 -40.22 10.28 -5.51
C LEU A 28 -41.61 9.65 -5.39
N GLY A 29 -41.80 8.77 -4.41
CA GLY A 29 -43.09 8.12 -4.14
C GLY A 29 -44.17 9.11 -3.74
N TYR A 30 -43.83 10.12 -2.93
CA TYR A 30 -44.76 11.18 -2.55
C TYR A 30 -45.05 12.13 -3.70
N TRP A 31 -44.02 12.55 -4.45
CA TRP A 31 -44.19 13.37 -5.65
C TRP A 31 -45.12 12.68 -6.66
N TRP A 32 -44.94 11.39 -6.89
CA TRP A 32 -45.82 10.60 -7.75
C TRP A 32 -47.27 10.57 -7.24
N GLY A 33 -47.46 10.41 -5.92
CA GLY A 33 -48.79 10.43 -5.30
C GLY A 33 -49.49 11.79 -5.46
N ILE A 34 -48.75 12.88 -5.28
CA ILE A 34 -49.25 14.26 -5.48
C ILE A 34 -49.59 14.49 -6.95
N ALA A 35 -48.69 14.13 -7.87
CA ALA A 35 -48.87 14.33 -9.31
C ALA A 35 -50.09 13.58 -9.85
N LYS A 36 -50.33 12.35 -9.38
CA LYS A 36 -51.40 11.49 -9.88
C LYS A 36 -52.75 11.72 -9.19
N TYR A 37 -52.78 11.99 -7.89
CA TYR A 37 -54.02 12.02 -7.10
C TYR A 37 -54.34 13.38 -6.46
N ARG A 38 -53.48 14.40 -6.64
CA ARG A 38 -53.67 15.79 -6.16
C ARG A 38 -54.17 15.84 -4.72
N ASP A 39 -55.36 16.38 -4.47
CA ASP A 39 -55.92 16.57 -3.12
C ASP A 39 -56.18 15.27 -2.35
N ARG A 40 -56.25 14.11 -3.04
CA ARG A 40 -56.45 12.79 -2.44
C ARG A 40 -55.16 12.02 -2.17
N TRP A 41 -53.99 12.64 -2.33
CA TRP A 41 -52.69 11.97 -2.22
C TRP A 41 -52.46 11.27 -0.86
N THR A 42 -53.06 11.79 0.21
CA THR A 42 -52.96 11.23 1.58
C THR A 42 -53.52 9.81 1.68
N LEU A 43 -54.51 9.44 0.85
CA LEU A 43 -55.07 8.08 0.78
C LEU A 43 -54.07 7.06 0.20
N GLN A 44 -53.10 7.52 -0.59
CA GLN A 44 -52.08 6.66 -1.19
C GLN A 44 -50.82 6.54 -0.31
N LEU A 45 -50.63 7.45 0.65
CA LEU A 45 -49.44 7.53 1.50
C LEU A 45 -49.12 6.18 2.17
N GLY A 46 -50.13 5.52 2.72
CA GLY A 46 -49.97 4.20 3.35
C GLY A 46 -49.51 3.11 2.36
N ARG A 47 -50.05 3.10 1.13
CA ARG A 47 -49.64 2.12 0.09
C ARG A 47 -48.21 2.39 -0.40
N THR A 48 -47.86 3.65 -0.60
CA THR A 48 -46.50 4.04 -1.00
C THR A 48 -45.48 3.66 0.07
N ASN A 49 -45.77 3.96 1.34
CA ASN A 49 -44.89 3.60 2.45
C ASN A 49 -44.75 2.09 2.61
N LEU A 50 -45.84 1.31 2.45
CA LEU A 50 -45.78 -0.15 2.48
C LEU A 50 -44.89 -0.69 1.34
N ALA A 51 -45.06 -0.17 0.12
CA ALA A 51 -44.25 -0.58 -1.03
C ALA A 51 -42.76 -0.26 -0.83
N ILE A 52 -42.44 0.96 -0.38
CA ILE A 52 -41.06 1.35 -0.08
C ILE A 52 -40.50 0.51 1.06
N GLY A 53 -41.29 0.23 2.10
CA GLY A 53 -40.90 -0.65 3.21
C GLY A 53 -40.55 -2.06 2.76
N LEU A 54 -41.32 -2.63 1.82
CA LEU A 54 -41.01 -3.90 1.19
C LEU A 54 -39.71 -3.85 0.36
N VAL A 55 -39.49 -2.77 -0.40
CA VAL A 55 -38.23 -2.58 -1.14
C VAL A 55 -37.04 -2.50 -0.19
N VAL A 56 -37.14 -1.76 0.92
CA VAL A 56 -36.11 -1.68 1.95
C VAL A 56 -35.84 -3.07 2.56
N LEU A 57 -36.90 -3.82 2.90
CA LEU A 57 -36.78 -5.17 3.44
C LEU A 57 -36.04 -6.10 2.46
N VAL A 58 -36.44 -6.11 1.19
CA VAL A 58 -35.79 -6.91 0.14
C VAL A 58 -34.33 -6.49 -0.04
N ALA A 59 -34.04 -5.19 -0.07
CA ALA A 59 -32.67 -4.68 -0.17
C ALA A 59 -31.81 -5.14 1.01
N MET A 60 -32.34 -5.09 2.24
CA MET A 60 -31.62 -5.57 3.42
C MET A 60 -31.35 -7.08 3.37
N LEU A 61 -32.32 -7.88 2.92
CA LEU A 61 -32.11 -9.31 2.71
C LEU A 61 -31.04 -9.58 1.64
N LEU A 62 -31.08 -8.86 0.52
CA LEU A 62 -30.12 -9.02 -0.56
C LEU A 62 -28.69 -8.73 -0.11
N VAL A 63 -28.44 -7.59 0.55
CA VAL A 63 -27.09 -7.17 0.97
C VAL A 63 -26.51 -8.06 2.08
N ASN A 64 -27.37 -8.67 2.90
CA ASN A 64 -26.96 -9.65 3.91
C ASN A 64 -26.88 -11.09 3.35
N SER A 65 -27.13 -11.27 2.06
CA SER A 65 -27.05 -12.57 1.38
C SER A 65 -25.89 -12.61 0.38
N PRO A 66 -25.48 -13.80 -0.09
CA PRO A 66 -24.48 -13.93 -1.15
C PRO A 66 -24.88 -13.31 -2.49
N LEU A 67 -26.16 -12.94 -2.68
CA LEU A 67 -26.69 -12.40 -3.93
C LEU A 67 -26.18 -10.98 -4.23
N LEU A 68 -26.03 -10.15 -3.20
CA LEU A 68 -25.57 -8.77 -3.34
C LEU A 68 -24.41 -8.50 -2.37
N ASP A 69 -23.22 -8.98 -2.74
CA ASP A 69 -22.00 -8.74 -1.96
C ASP A 69 -21.19 -7.57 -2.54
N PHE A 70 -21.36 -6.38 -1.96
CA PHE A 70 -20.60 -5.19 -2.37
C PHE A 70 -19.09 -5.38 -2.27
N ARG A 71 -18.59 -6.28 -1.41
CA ARG A 71 -17.15 -6.54 -1.31
C ARG A 71 -16.63 -7.20 -2.59
N LYS A 72 -17.36 -8.17 -3.15
CA LYS A 72 -17.01 -8.81 -4.44
C LYS A 72 -17.01 -7.81 -5.59
N MET A 73 -17.99 -6.90 -5.60
CA MET A 73 -18.07 -5.84 -6.61
C MET A 73 -16.88 -4.88 -6.54
N VAL A 74 -16.46 -4.49 -5.32
CA VAL A 74 -15.27 -3.66 -5.11
C VAL A 74 -14.00 -4.39 -5.57
N VAL A 75 -13.84 -5.67 -5.22
CA VAL A 75 -12.68 -6.47 -5.66
C VAL A 75 -12.61 -6.52 -7.19
N ALA A 76 -13.73 -6.84 -7.85
CA ALA A 76 -13.78 -6.90 -9.31
C ALA A 76 -13.42 -5.55 -9.97
N ASP A 77 -13.97 -4.44 -9.48
CA ASP A 77 -13.65 -3.08 -9.96
C ASP A 77 -12.16 -2.75 -9.80
N GLN A 78 -11.60 -2.98 -8.61
CA GLN A 78 -10.20 -2.65 -8.34
C GLN A 78 -9.22 -3.53 -9.13
N LEU A 79 -9.51 -4.83 -9.29
CA LEU A 79 -8.70 -5.71 -10.14
C LEU A 79 -8.80 -5.33 -11.62
N GLN A 80 -9.98 -4.95 -12.10
CA GLN A 80 -10.15 -4.48 -13.48
C GLN A 80 -9.37 -3.17 -13.70
N ARG A 81 -9.39 -2.25 -12.74
CA ARG A 81 -8.62 -0.99 -12.83
C ARG A 81 -7.11 -1.23 -12.86
N LEU A 82 -6.63 -2.24 -12.13
CA LEU A 82 -5.24 -2.68 -12.23
C LEU A 82 -4.94 -3.25 -13.62
N ALA A 83 -5.80 -4.15 -14.14
CA ALA A 83 -5.64 -4.72 -15.47
C ALA A 83 -5.72 -3.68 -16.61
N ASP A 84 -6.52 -2.63 -16.41
CA ASP A 84 -6.63 -1.48 -17.33
C ASP A 84 -5.45 -0.48 -17.19
N ASN A 85 -4.42 -0.79 -16.38
CA ASN A 85 -3.30 0.10 -16.05
C ASN A 85 -3.71 1.49 -15.50
N LYS A 86 -4.88 1.58 -14.86
CA LYS A 86 -5.33 2.82 -14.19
C LYS A 86 -4.65 3.03 -12.84
N VAL A 87 -4.04 1.99 -12.30
CA VAL A 87 -3.28 1.97 -11.04
C VAL A 87 -2.05 1.10 -11.28
N GLN A 88 -0.88 1.50 -10.78
CA GLN A 88 0.32 0.67 -10.84
C GLN A 88 0.28 -0.42 -9.77
N VAL A 89 0.89 -1.58 -10.04
CA VAL A 89 0.94 -2.72 -9.09
C VAL A 89 1.53 -2.29 -7.74
N ASP A 90 2.61 -1.51 -7.75
CA ASP A 90 3.27 -1.03 -6.54
C ASP A 90 2.39 -0.03 -5.76
N ASP A 91 1.57 0.76 -6.46
CA ASP A 91 0.66 1.74 -5.89
C ASP A 91 -0.64 1.13 -5.34
N PHE A 92 -0.93 -0.13 -5.65
CA PHE A 92 -2.18 -0.80 -5.29
C PHE A 92 -2.37 -0.89 -3.75
N ASP A 93 -3.60 -0.60 -3.29
CA ASP A 93 -3.94 -0.55 -1.86
C ASP A 93 -4.32 -1.94 -1.30
N LEU A 94 -3.28 -2.71 -0.99
CA LEU A 94 -3.42 -4.05 -0.40
C LEU A 94 -4.03 -4.02 1.01
N ASN A 95 -3.78 -2.94 1.78
CA ASN A 95 -4.30 -2.78 3.14
C ASN A 95 -5.82 -2.67 3.13
N TYR A 96 -6.38 -1.96 2.15
CA TYR A 96 -7.82 -1.84 2.00
C TYR A 96 -8.48 -3.21 1.79
N PHE A 97 -7.89 -4.07 0.94
CA PHE A 97 -8.36 -5.45 0.73
C PHE A 97 -8.33 -6.26 2.03
N ARG A 98 -7.20 -6.23 2.73
CA ARG A 98 -7.00 -6.96 4.00
C ARG A 98 -7.96 -6.54 5.11
N ARG A 99 -8.25 -5.23 5.21
CA ARG A 99 -8.98 -4.64 6.36
C ARG A 99 -10.48 -4.49 6.12
N HIS A 100 -10.94 -4.32 4.88
CA HIS A 100 -12.33 -3.96 4.59
C HIS A 100 -13.12 -4.99 3.78
N LEU A 101 -12.45 -5.87 3.03
CA LEU A 101 -13.11 -6.73 2.04
C LEU A 101 -13.27 -8.19 2.49
N ALA A 102 -12.80 -8.54 3.69
CA ALA A 102 -12.92 -9.88 4.27
C ALA A 102 -12.45 -11.00 3.31
N ARG A 103 -13.21 -12.10 3.21
CA ARG A 103 -12.88 -13.24 2.35
C ARG A 103 -12.72 -12.85 0.86
N PRO A 104 -13.64 -12.08 0.23
CA PRO A 104 -13.41 -11.57 -1.12
C PRO A 104 -12.09 -10.80 -1.27
N GLY A 105 -11.72 -10.00 -0.27
CA GLY A 105 -10.43 -9.31 -0.23
C GLY A 105 -9.24 -10.26 -0.24
N TYR A 106 -9.28 -11.30 0.61
CA TYR A 106 -8.26 -12.34 0.63
C TYR A 106 -8.11 -13.03 -0.72
N GLU A 107 -9.23 -13.48 -1.31
CA GLU A 107 -9.24 -14.15 -2.62
C GLU A 107 -8.65 -13.24 -3.71
N GLY A 108 -9.03 -11.95 -3.72
CA GLY A 108 -8.46 -10.97 -4.63
C GLY A 108 -6.94 -10.77 -4.47
N LEU A 109 -6.43 -10.75 -3.23
CA LEU A 109 -4.98 -10.68 -2.99
C LEU A 109 -4.24 -11.95 -3.47
N GLN A 110 -4.84 -13.13 -3.32
CA GLN A 110 -4.24 -14.36 -3.87
C GLN A 110 -4.24 -14.36 -5.40
N THR A 111 -5.29 -13.83 -6.03
CA THR A 111 -5.29 -13.61 -7.49
C THR A 111 -4.17 -12.67 -7.92
N LEU A 112 -3.93 -11.58 -7.17
CA LEU A 112 -2.83 -10.66 -7.46
C LEU A 112 -1.46 -11.31 -7.34
N LYS A 113 -1.22 -12.10 -6.28
CA LYS A 113 0.03 -12.87 -6.14
C LYS A 113 0.24 -13.80 -7.33
N ALA A 114 -0.80 -14.52 -7.75
CA ALA A 114 -0.70 -15.47 -8.84
C ALA A 114 -0.46 -14.82 -10.21
N GLN A 115 -1.02 -13.62 -10.44
CA GLN A 115 -0.92 -12.94 -11.74
C GLN A 115 0.33 -12.07 -11.88
N TYR A 116 0.73 -11.39 -10.80
CA TYR A 116 1.78 -10.36 -10.85
C TYR A 116 3.00 -10.71 -9.98
N GLY A 117 2.95 -11.77 -9.17
CA GLY A 117 4.00 -12.07 -8.20
C GLY A 117 5.36 -12.37 -8.81
N GLU A 118 5.42 -12.99 -9.98
CA GLU A 118 6.69 -13.27 -10.68
C GLU A 118 7.37 -11.99 -11.17
N ALA A 119 6.60 -11.07 -11.75
CA ALA A 119 7.11 -9.79 -12.25
C ALA A 119 7.32 -8.75 -11.14
N HIS A 120 6.60 -8.89 -10.02
CA HIS A 120 6.66 -7.97 -8.89
C HIS A 120 6.86 -8.74 -7.57
N PRO A 121 8.06 -9.25 -7.28
CA PRO A 121 8.31 -10.01 -6.06
C PRO A 121 8.03 -9.20 -4.77
N GLY A 122 8.22 -7.87 -4.80
CA GLY A 122 7.82 -6.99 -3.70
C GLY A 122 6.34 -7.04 -3.36
N LEU A 123 5.46 -7.30 -4.34
CA LEU A 123 4.04 -7.52 -4.10
C LEU A 123 3.80 -8.76 -3.24
N VAL A 124 4.53 -9.85 -3.50
CA VAL A 124 4.44 -11.12 -2.77
C VAL A 124 4.80 -10.90 -1.31
N VAL A 125 5.95 -10.26 -1.05
CA VAL A 125 6.44 -9.95 0.30
C VAL A 125 5.42 -9.11 1.07
N ARG A 126 4.88 -8.05 0.46
CA ARG A 126 3.87 -7.19 1.08
C ARG A 126 2.60 -7.93 1.41
N ILE A 127 2.09 -8.77 0.49
CA ILE A 127 0.87 -9.55 0.73
C ILE A 127 1.09 -10.57 1.84
N ASN A 128 2.22 -11.26 1.86
CA ASN A 128 2.60 -12.17 2.94
C ASN A 128 2.63 -11.44 4.30
N ALA A 129 3.26 -10.27 4.36
CA ALA A 129 3.35 -9.45 5.56
C ALA A 129 1.98 -8.97 6.10
N LEU A 130 0.94 -8.86 5.25
CA LEU A 130 -0.42 -8.50 5.69
C LEU A 130 -1.12 -9.60 6.49
N TYR A 131 -0.64 -10.84 6.37
CA TYR A 131 -1.21 -12.02 7.05
C TYR A 131 -0.27 -12.59 8.13
N SER A 132 0.95 -12.09 8.23
CA SER A 132 1.81 -12.36 9.40
C SER A 132 1.32 -11.60 10.63
N ASP A 133 1.37 -12.24 11.79
CA ASP A 133 1.10 -11.63 13.09
C ASP A 133 2.41 -11.52 13.88
N ARG A 134 2.52 -10.49 14.73
CA ARG A 134 3.68 -10.26 15.62
C ARG A 134 3.89 -11.44 16.58
N SER A 135 2.85 -12.21 16.85
CA SER A 135 2.88 -13.42 17.68
C SER A 135 3.44 -14.65 16.98
N GLN A 136 3.54 -14.63 15.65
CA GLN A 136 4.08 -15.75 14.88
C GLN A 136 5.60 -15.68 14.88
N GLU A 137 6.24 -16.75 15.38
CA GLU A 137 7.70 -16.90 15.33
C GLU A 137 8.22 -17.10 13.90
N GLN A 138 7.33 -17.42 12.95
CA GLN A 138 7.70 -17.76 11.59
C GLN A 138 7.71 -16.53 10.68
N ALA A 139 8.79 -16.38 9.92
CA ALA A 139 8.97 -15.34 8.91
C ALA A 139 7.80 -15.34 7.90
N SER A 140 7.33 -14.15 7.53
CA SER A 140 6.22 -13.99 6.60
C SER A 140 6.58 -14.40 5.16
N SER A 141 7.84 -14.23 4.77
CA SER A 141 8.39 -14.56 3.46
C SER A 141 9.77 -15.19 3.66
N THR A 142 10.22 -16.01 2.71
CA THR A 142 11.57 -16.58 2.75
C THR A 142 12.63 -15.54 2.39
N GLN A 143 13.90 -15.85 2.65
CA GLN A 143 15.02 -15.00 2.22
C GLN A 143 15.05 -14.85 0.69
N ASP A 144 14.83 -15.91 -0.06
CA ASP A 144 14.82 -15.86 -1.53
C ASP A 144 13.67 -14.99 -2.06
N GLU A 145 12.47 -15.11 -1.49
CA GLU A 145 11.33 -14.25 -1.84
C GLU A 145 11.62 -12.78 -1.55
N PHE A 146 12.27 -12.50 -0.41
CA PHE A 146 12.63 -11.14 -0.03
C PHE A 146 13.74 -10.56 -0.92
N VAL A 147 14.80 -11.33 -1.18
CA VAL A 147 15.92 -10.91 -2.03
C VAL A 147 15.45 -10.66 -3.46
N ALA A 148 14.51 -11.47 -3.98
CA ALA A 148 13.89 -11.23 -5.29
C ALA A 148 13.13 -9.90 -5.35
N ALA A 149 12.68 -9.34 -4.22
CA ALA A 149 12.03 -8.04 -4.15
C ALA A 149 13.00 -6.84 -4.17
N ILE A 150 14.31 -7.09 -4.08
CA ILE A 150 15.33 -6.05 -4.06
C ILE A 150 15.75 -5.71 -5.49
N THR A 151 15.63 -4.44 -5.85
CA THR A 151 16.25 -3.91 -7.06
C THR A 151 17.74 -3.65 -6.78
N LEU A 152 18.59 -4.55 -7.27
CA LEU A 152 20.04 -4.42 -7.16
C LEU A 152 20.53 -3.42 -8.21
N LEU A 153 21.12 -2.32 -7.75
CA LEU A 153 21.72 -1.29 -8.60
C LEU A 153 23.24 -1.46 -8.75
N SER A 154 23.80 -2.49 -8.12
CA SER A 154 25.19 -2.89 -8.19
C SER A 154 25.26 -4.41 -8.33
N ASP A 155 26.26 -4.89 -9.08
CA ASP A 155 26.42 -6.31 -9.30
C ASP A 155 26.95 -7.02 -8.05
N ASN A 156 26.42 -8.22 -7.78
CA ASN A 156 26.96 -9.20 -6.81
C ASN A 156 27.17 -8.70 -5.37
N PRO A 157 26.14 -8.22 -4.65
CA PRO A 157 26.25 -7.96 -3.22
C PRO A 157 26.60 -9.25 -2.44
N PRO A 158 27.38 -9.17 -1.35
CA PRO A 158 27.73 -10.34 -0.54
C PRO A 158 26.51 -11.06 0.02
N GLU A 159 26.49 -12.39 -0.02
CA GLU A 159 25.36 -13.19 0.52
C GLU A 159 25.14 -12.94 2.02
N ALA A 160 26.23 -12.73 2.77
CA ALA A 160 26.18 -12.36 4.19
C ALA A 160 25.49 -11.01 4.44
N LEU A 161 25.63 -10.05 3.51
CA LEU A 161 24.92 -8.77 3.56
C LEU A 161 23.43 -8.97 3.32
N LEU A 162 23.05 -9.71 2.26
CA LEU A 162 21.65 -10.00 1.95
C LEU A 162 20.95 -10.71 3.11
N THR A 163 21.67 -11.61 3.78
CA THR A 163 21.19 -12.31 4.99
C THR A 163 21.00 -11.32 6.15
N ALA A 164 21.93 -10.38 6.35
CA ALA A 164 21.81 -9.35 7.39
C ALA A 164 20.62 -8.42 7.15
N ILE A 165 20.44 -7.94 5.90
CA ILE A 165 19.29 -7.10 5.51
C ILE A 165 17.98 -7.88 5.73
N TYR A 166 17.90 -9.13 5.25
CA TYR A 166 16.72 -9.97 5.44
C TYR A 166 16.35 -10.14 6.91
N ASN A 167 17.31 -10.51 7.77
CA ASN A 167 17.05 -10.70 9.20
C ASN A 167 16.60 -9.40 9.89
N GLN A 168 17.14 -8.26 9.47
CA GLN A 168 16.70 -6.95 9.98
C GLN A 168 15.26 -6.65 9.57
N GLU A 169 14.94 -6.78 8.28
CA GLU A 169 13.65 -6.36 7.72
C GLU A 169 12.51 -7.33 8.02
N ILE A 170 12.78 -8.64 8.07
CA ILE A 170 11.75 -9.66 8.33
C ILE A 170 11.13 -9.51 9.72
N SER A 171 11.89 -8.94 10.67
CA SER A 171 11.43 -8.62 12.02
C SER A 171 10.52 -7.37 12.07
N GLN A 172 10.57 -6.50 11.05
CA GLN A 172 9.87 -5.22 10.99
C GLN A 172 8.56 -5.35 10.19
N PHE A 173 7.61 -6.13 10.70
CA PHE A 173 6.37 -6.47 9.99
C PHE A 173 5.58 -5.25 9.47
N TRP A 174 5.49 -4.15 10.22
CA TRP A 174 4.82 -2.94 9.74
C TRP A 174 5.54 -2.27 8.57
N SER A 175 6.87 -2.31 8.55
CA SER A 175 7.71 -1.78 7.48
C SER A 175 7.47 -2.57 6.19
N LEU A 176 7.50 -3.91 6.27
CA LEU A 176 7.23 -4.80 5.14
C LEU A 176 5.86 -4.59 4.49
N GLN A 177 4.83 -4.25 5.26
CA GLN A 177 3.49 -4.00 4.71
C GLN A 177 3.41 -2.70 3.90
N GLN A 178 4.31 -1.75 4.13
CA GLN A 178 4.27 -0.40 3.58
C GLN A 178 5.31 -0.15 2.49
N ASN A 179 6.48 -0.77 2.60
CA ASN A 179 7.55 -0.64 1.63
C ASN A 179 7.09 -1.22 0.29
N ARG A 180 7.07 -0.37 -0.73
CA ARG A 180 6.64 -0.73 -2.09
C ARG A 180 7.80 -1.29 -2.89
N GLN A 181 8.97 -0.69 -2.72
CA GLN A 181 10.17 -1.02 -3.47
C GLN A 181 11.38 -0.92 -2.55
N TYR A 182 12.39 -1.72 -2.88
CA TYR A 182 13.66 -1.80 -2.20
C TYR A 182 14.78 -1.62 -3.22
N PHE A 183 15.76 -0.78 -2.90
CA PHE A 183 16.95 -0.61 -3.74
C PHE A 183 18.20 -0.84 -2.91
N LEU A 184 19.20 -1.45 -3.52
CA LEU A 184 20.51 -1.66 -2.91
C LEU A 184 21.59 -1.17 -3.87
N ARG A 185 22.45 -0.27 -3.38
CA ARG A 185 23.54 0.32 -4.16
C ARG A 185 24.85 0.25 -3.38
N ALA A 186 25.90 -0.27 -4.00
CA ALA A 186 27.25 -0.21 -3.47
C ALA A 186 27.87 1.18 -3.76
N LEU A 187 28.49 1.77 -2.74
CA LEU A 187 29.21 3.03 -2.79
C LEU A 187 30.38 2.97 -1.80
N ASP A 188 31.54 3.49 -2.19
CA ASP A 188 32.66 3.78 -1.28
C ASP A 188 32.43 5.18 -0.68
N LEU A 189 31.80 5.22 0.49
CA LEU A 189 31.37 6.48 1.13
C LEU A 189 32.46 7.10 1.99
N ASP A 190 33.33 6.30 2.60
CA ASP A 190 34.42 6.79 3.44
C ASP A 190 35.77 6.90 2.70
N ARG A 191 35.82 6.42 1.45
CA ARG A 191 36.97 6.49 0.53
C ARG A 191 38.15 5.63 0.97
N ASP A 192 37.88 4.53 1.67
CA ASP A 192 38.90 3.56 2.07
C ASP A 192 39.17 2.46 1.01
N GLY A 193 38.30 2.37 -0.01
CA GLY A 193 38.39 1.43 -1.12
C GLY A 193 37.57 0.15 -0.94
N ASP A 194 37.01 -0.09 0.25
CA ASP A 194 35.96 -1.07 0.47
C ASP A 194 34.60 -0.50 0.02
N GLN A 195 33.58 -1.35 -0.07
CA GLN A 195 32.25 -0.94 -0.51
C GLN A 195 31.28 -0.98 0.67
N GLU A 196 30.63 0.15 0.93
CA GLU A 196 29.42 0.19 1.75
C GLU A 196 28.19 0.07 0.87
N TYR A 197 27.06 -0.26 1.48
CA TYR A 197 25.82 -0.51 0.76
C TYR A 197 24.70 0.38 1.26
N VAL A 198 24.24 1.26 0.39
CA VAL A 198 23.05 2.08 0.66
C VAL A 198 21.81 1.26 0.38
N TRP A 199 21.07 0.99 1.45
CA TRP A 199 19.77 0.34 1.48
C TRP A 199 18.66 1.38 1.49
N ILE A 200 17.78 1.33 0.49
CA ILE A 200 16.75 2.34 0.27
C ILE A 200 15.39 1.66 0.27
N LYS A 201 14.49 2.14 1.14
CA LYS A 201 13.10 1.69 1.24
C LYS A 201 12.19 2.81 0.74
N LYS A 202 11.37 2.51 -0.27
CA LYS A 202 10.37 3.46 -0.78
C LYS A 202 8.99 3.11 -0.25
N GLN A 203 8.36 4.07 0.43
CA GLN A 203 7.01 4.03 0.97
C GLN A 203 6.12 5.06 0.26
N PRO A 204 4.79 5.04 0.46
CA PRO A 204 3.92 6.08 -0.07
C PRO A 204 4.32 7.48 0.45
N GLY A 205 4.94 8.30 -0.41
CA GLY A 205 5.31 9.70 -0.11
C GLY A 205 6.53 9.86 0.81
N TYR A 206 7.31 8.80 1.02
CA TYR A 206 8.46 8.81 1.92
C TYR A 206 9.51 7.81 1.45
N ILE A 207 10.79 8.20 1.51
CA ILE A 207 11.93 7.32 1.26
C ILE A 207 12.78 7.28 2.53
N GLU A 208 13.20 6.09 2.93
CA GLU A 208 14.09 5.87 4.08
C GLU A 208 15.38 5.23 3.59
N MET A 209 16.52 5.74 4.07
CA MET A 209 17.85 5.27 3.66
C MET A 209 18.68 4.83 4.86
N GLN A 210 19.34 3.70 4.71
CA GLN A 210 20.28 3.14 5.67
C GLN A 210 21.57 2.75 4.97
N LEU A 211 22.68 2.85 5.67
CA LEU A 211 23.98 2.40 5.23
C LEU A 211 24.31 1.09 5.92
N PHE A 212 24.65 0.07 5.14
CA PHE A 212 25.25 -1.16 5.63
C PHE A 212 26.76 -1.11 5.40
N TYR A 213 27.52 -1.39 6.45
CA TYR A 213 28.98 -1.39 6.44
C TYR A 213 29.50 -2.56 7.29
N GLN A 214 30.72 -2.99 7.02
CA GLN A 214 31.34 -4.10 7.75
C GLN A 214 32.22 -3.57 8.88
N GLN A 215 32.04 -4.10 10.09
CA GLN A 215 32.88 -3.79 11.23
C GLN A 215 33.13 -5.07 12.04
N GLU A 216 34.40 -5.40 12.29
CA GLU A 216 34.80 -6.64 13.00
C GLU A 216 34.16 -7.89 12.38
N GLU A 217 34.22 -7.99 11.04
CA GLU A 217 33.62 -9.06 10.24
C GLU A 217 32.09 -9.19 10.34
N ARG A 218 31.39 -8.22 10.94
CA ARG A 218 29.93 -8.21 11.06
C ARG A 218 29.32 -7.04 10.30
N TRP A 219 28.21 -7.31 9.61
CA TRP A 219 27.39 -6.27 9.01
C TRP A 219 26.67 -5.46 10.09
N LYS A 220 26.83 -4.15 10.04
CA LYS A 220 26.10 -3.18 10.85
C LYS A 220 25.33 -2.24 9.94
N SER A 221 24.23 -1.69 10.43
CA SER A 221 23.42 -0.71 9.73
C SER A 221 23.39 0.63 10.48
N LEU A 222 23.38 1.71 9.73
CA LEU A 222 23.26 3.09 10.22
C LEU A 222 22.18 3.82 9.43
N TYR A 223 21.24 4.46 10.11
CA TYR A 223 20.29 5.36 9.44
C TYR A 223 21.03 6.59 8.90
N ILE A 224 20.85 6.89 7.61
CA ILE A 224 21.55 8.01 6.95
C ILE A 224 20.63 9.13 6.48
N GLY A 225 19.32 8.91 6.44
CA GLY A 225 18.37 9.97 6.16
C GLY A 225 17.05 9.49 5.58
N SER A 226 16.18 10.47 5.33
CA SER A 226 14.93 10.27 4.64
C SER A 226 14.58 11.47 3.79
N SER A 227 13.75 11.24 2.78
CA SER A 227 13.27 12.27 1.87
C SER A 227 11.76 12.16 1.73
N ARG A 228 11.09 13.32 1.70
CA ARG A 228 9.69 13.42 1.27
C ARG A 228 9.72 13.88 -0.19
N GLU A 229 9.53 12.94 -1.11
CA GLU A 229 9.74 13.24 -2.52
C GLU A 229 8.50 13.05 -3.39
N GLU A 230 8.41 13.85 -4.45
CA GLU A 230 7.54 13.56 -5.59
C GLU A 230 8.08 12.31 -6.30
N LYS A 231 7.17 11.34 -6.50
CA LYS A 231 7.46 9.90 -6.69
C LYS A 231 8.51 9.52 -7.73
N ASP A 232 8.80 10.37 -8.71
CA ASP A 232 9.45 9.94 -9.95
C ASP A 232 10.88 10.46 -10.12
N ALA A 233 11.23 11.65 -9.59
CA ALA A 233 12.55 12.25 -9.80
C ALA A 233 13.67 11.45 -9.09
N PHE A 234 13.47 11.12 -7.82
CA PHE A 234 14.42 10.30 -7.05
C PHE A 234 14.75 8.97 -7.72
N GLU A 235 13.70 8.23 -8.09
CA GLU A 235 13.83 6.87 -8.58
C GLU A 235 14.53 6.89 -9.93
N GLN A 236 14.22 7.87 -10.78
CA GLN A 236 14.93 8.07 -12.05
C GLN A 236 16.41 8.41 -11.84
N ALA A 237 16.74 9.33 -10.93
CA ALA A 237 18.12 9.68 -10.61
C ALA A 237 18.89 8.48 -10.04
N LEU A 238 18.26 7.72 -9.12
CA LEU A 238 18.83 6.54 -8.51
C LEU A 238 19.10 5.42 -9.53
N ILE A 239 18.13 5.14 -10.42
CA ILE A 239 18.27 4.14 -11.50
C ILE A 239 19.29 4.59 -12.55
N ALA A 240 19.32 5.88 -12.88
CA ALA A 240 20.30 6.47 -13.80
C ALA A 240 21.72 6.49 -13.22
N GLY A 241 21.88 6.26 -11.92
CA GLY A 241 23.16 6.32 -11.23
C GLY A 241 23.67 7.74 -11.02
N GLU A 242 22.77 8.72 -11.01
CA GLU A 242 23.05 10.14 -10.71
C GLU A 242 23.28 10.33 -9.20
N ILE A 243 24.31 9.66 -8.69
CA ILE A 243 24.67 9.63 -7.28
C ILE A 243 26.05 10.27 -7.13
N GLU A 244 26.14 11.31 -6.32
CA GLU A 244 27.40 11.99 -6.00
C GLU A 244 27.75 11.80 -4.53
N VAL A 245 28.99 11.38 -4.26
CA VAL A 245 29.54 11.29 -2.90
C VAL A 245 30.33 12.56 -2.59
N ALA A 246 29.65 13.54 -1.98
CA ALA A 246 30.24 14.81 -1.59
C ALA A 246 30.69 14.81 -0.10
N PRO A 247 31.84 15.43 0.23
CA PRO A 247 32.25 15.59 1.61
C PRO A 247 31.31 16.55 2.36
N SER A 248 31.10 16.31 3.66
CA SER A 248 30.35 17.25 4.50
C SER A 248 31.02 18.64 4.49
N ARG A 249 30.21 19.69 4.36
CA ARG A 249 30.69 21.08 4.46
C ARG A 249 31.34 21.37 5.82
N TRP A 250 30.80 20.76 6.88
CA TRP A 250 31.25 20.94 8.24
C TRP A 250 31.83 19.63 8.76
N ASN A 251 32.99 19.72 9.42
CA ASN A 251 33.57 18.60 10.14
C ASN A 251 32.72 18.25 11.37
N ASP A 252 32.81 17.00 11.81
CA ASP A 252 32.22 16.58 13.09
C ASP A 252 32.86 17.35 14.25
N LEU A 253 32.03 17.77 15.21
CA LEU A 253 32.47 18.37 16.47
C LEU A 253 32.76 17.26 17.49
N VAL A 254 33.96 17.24 18.07
CA VAL A 254 34.33 16.28 19.12
C VAL A 254 34.48 17.02 20.45
N ILE A 255 33.73 16.59 21.47
CA ILE A 255 33.81 17.12 22.84
C ILE A 255 34.07 15.93 23.78
N GLY A 256 35.30 15.81 24.27
CA GLY A 256 35.72 14.64 25.05
C GLY A 256 35.73 13.38 24.17
N ASP A 257 34.95 12.38 24.56
CA ASP A 257 34.72 11.11 23.85
C ASP A 257 33.47 11.14 22.94
N GLN A 258 32.71 12.23 22.95
CA GLN A 258 31.47 12.37 22.18
C GLN A 258 31.74 13.08 20.85
N ARG A 259 31.23 12.48 19.75
CA ARG A 259 31.29 13.03 18.41
C ARG A 259 29.89 13.47 17.96
N PHE A 260 29.78 14.69 17.48
CA PHE A 260 28.55 15.32 17.01
C PHE A 260 28.68 15.62 15.52
N ARG A 261 27.80 15.04 14.70
CA ARG A 261 27.75 15.32 13.26
C ARG A 261 27.14 16.70 13.04
N VAL A 262 27.86 17.56 12.30
CA VAL A 262 27.39 18.90 11.95
C VAL A 262 26.88 18.87 10.52
N GLY A 263 25.56 18.90 10.33
CA GLY A 263 24.91 18.93 9.03
C GLY A 263 23.71 19.88 9.03
N LEU A 264 23.36 20.42 7.86
CA LEU A 264 22.05 21.04 7.63
C LEU A 264 21.12 19.93 7.14
N GLU A 265 19.98 19.77 7.81
CA GLU A 265 18.79 19.18 7.18
C GLU A 265 18.15 20.33 6.41
N ASP A 266 18.34 20.37 5.08
CA ASP A 266 17.51 21.22 4.22
C ASP A 266 16.18 20.51 3.94
#